data_AF-A0AAW0AAN9-F1
#
_entry.id   AF-A0AAW0AAN9-F1
#
_cell.length_a   1.000
_cell.length_b   1.000
_cell.length_c   1.000
_cell.angle_alpha   90.00
_cell.angle_beta   90.00
_cell.angle_gamma   90.00
#
_symmetry.space_group_name_H-M   'P 1'
#
loop_
_entity.id
_entity.type
_entity.pdbx_description
1 polymer ?
#
loop_
_entity_poly.entity_id
_entity_poly.type
_entity_poly.pdbx_seq_one_letter_code
_entity_poly.pdbx_strand_id
1 'polypeptide(L)'
;MLALTVFLFSVFHALHAADSVPGPWIDYPADGTATMTHYTIPDGYIAACGCVGDSTKYPTAALSQMAYGSSTAYGPACGRCFKLTLLNTYTSDPPFFPNVVKSLVVKVTDLCPLSEAGWCSGRQNKTNPGGQYLNFDLAFPSRAIPDDFFPSNESFYGYKDFGVWNISYQTVPCLSNWAGAKNKAALGSVADLGDSVCCPANPTGSPNDTCPSFSDDNSIP
;
A
#
# COMPACT_ATOMS: atom_id res chain seq x y z
N MET A 1 -56.65 54.56 -4.06
CA MET A 1 -55.47 54.06 -3.30
C MET A 1 -55.16 52.66 -3.79
N LEU A 2 -54.10 52.53 -4.60
CA LEU A 2 -53.64 51.27 -5.20
C LEU A 2 -52.67 50.61 -4.22
N ALA A 3 -52.93 49.35 -3.82
CA ALA A 3 -52.02 48.57 -3.01
C ALA A 3 -51.04 47.81 -3.91
N LEU A 4 -49.75 48.05 -3.73
CA LEU A 4 -48.65 47.44 -4.48
C LEU A 4 -48.13 46.23 -3.69
N THR A 5 -48.39 45.03 -4.19
CA THR A 5 -47.90 43.77 -3.60
C THR A 5 -46.56 43.41 -4.20
N VAL A 6 -45.49 43.47 -3.41
CA VAL A 6 -44.13 43.08 -3.81
C VAL A 6 -43.95 41.58 -3.55
N PHE A 7 -43.75 40.79 -4.61
CA PHE A 7 -43.34 39.38 -4.51
C PHE A 7 -41.81 39.30 -4.37
N LEU A 8 -41.32 38.84 -3.23
CA LEU A 8 -39.91 38.45 -3.05
C LEU A 8 -39.68 37.05 -3.64
N PHE A 9 -38.92 36.97 -4.73
CA PHE A 9 -38.36 35.71 -5.23
C PHE A 9 -37.11 35.36 -4.42
N SER A 10 -37.18 34.32 -3.58
CA SER A 10 -36.01 33.73 -2.93
C SER A 10 -35.33 32.75 -3.90
N VAL A 11 -34.18 33.13 -4.45
CA VAL A 11 -33.35 32.26 -5.29
C VAL A 11 -32.49 31.39 -4.37
N PHE A 12 -32.90 30.14 -4.16
CA PHE A 12 -32.04 29.12 -3.54
C PHE A 12 -30.92 28.76 -4.52
N HIS A 13 -29.69 29.20 -4.24
CA HIS A 13 -28.50 28.66 -4.90
C HIS A 13 -28.19 27.30 -4.27
N ALA A 14 -28.46 26.22 -5.00
CA ALA A 14 -27.97 24.90 -4.64
C ALA A 14 -26.45 24.88 -4.85
N LEU A 15 -25.69 24.89 -3.74
CA LEU A 15 -24.29 24.49 -3.75
C LEU A 15 -24.24 23.02 -4.23
N HIS A 16 -23.74 22.81 -5.44
CA HIS A 16 -23.37 21.47 -5.89
C HIS A 16 -22.11 21.08 -5.13
N ALA A 17 -22.19 20.02 -4.33
CA ALA A 17 -20.99 19.31 -3.91
C ALA A 17 -20.25 18.87 -5.17
N ALA A 18 -18.97 19.22 -5.29
CA ALA A 18 -18.15 18.69 -6.37
C ALA A 18 -17.99 17.18 -6.11
N ASP A 19 -18.54 16.35 -7.00
CA ASP A 19 -18.23 14.93 -7.01
C ASP A 19 -16.72 14.78 -7.24
N SER A 20 -16.00 14.25 -6.25
CA SER A 20 -14.59 13.88 -6.39
C SER A 20 -14.48 12.86 -7.52
N VAL A 21 -13.84 13.23 -8.63
CA VAL A 21 -13.49 12.28 -9.68
C VAL A 21 -12.50 11.29 -9.06
N PRO A 22 -12.81 9.97 -9.01
CA PRO A 22 -11.88 9.00 -8.47
C PRO A 22 -10.53 9.11 -9.18
N GLY A 23 -9.44 9.11 -8.42
CA GLY A 23 -8.11 9.15 -9.00
C GLY A 23 -7.84 7.93 -9.91
N PRO A 24 -6.81 7.96 -10.76
CA PRO A 24 -6.51 6.91 -11.73
C PRO A 24 -5.91 5.63 -11.09
N TRP A 25 -6.36 5.26 -9.90
CA TRP A 25 -5.86 4.15 -9.10
C TRP A 25 -6.07 2.80 -9.80
N ILE A 26 -5.14 1.86 -9.59
CA ILE A 26 -5.24 0.49 -10.07
C ILE A 26 -6.18 -0.27 -9.14
N ASP A 27 -7.23 -0.84 -9.71
CA ASP A 27 -7.95 -1.93 -9.08
C ASP A 27 -7.20 -3.24 -9.36
N TYR A 28 -7.00 -4.05 -8.33
CA TYR A 28 -6.25 -5.31 -8.41
C TYR A 28 -6.98 -6.43 -7.68
N PRO A 29 -6.92 -7.66 -8.21
CA PRO A 29 -7.59 -8.82 -7.62
C PRO A 29 -7.03 -9.14 -6.22
N ALA A 30 -7.73 -10.00 -5.49
CA ALA A 30 -7.27 -10.48 -4.18
C ALA A 30 -5.93 -11.24 -4.27
N ASP A 31 -5.67 -11.91 -5.40
CA ASP A 31 -4.49 -12.73 -5.66
C ASP A 31 -3.90 -12.37 -7.04
N GLY A 32 -2.57 -12.37 -7.16
CA GLY A 32 -1.90 -12.08 -8.42
C GLY A 32 -0.38 -12.15 -8.34
N THR A 33 0.29 -11.52 -9.31
CA THR A 33 1.75 -11.35 -9.31
C THR A 33 2.14 -9.89 -9.20
N ALA A 34 3.31 -9.64 -8.62
CA ALA A 34 3.88 -8.31 -8.44
C ALA A 34 5.40 -8.38 -8.47
N THR A 35 6.06 -7.23 -8.58
CA THR A 35 7.47 -7.14 -8.19
C THR A 35 7.56 -6.89 -6.68
N MET A 36 8.70 -7.26 -6.11
CA MET A 36 9.05 -6.91 -4.75
C MET A 36 10.48 -6.42 -4.67
N THR A 37 10.66 -5.27 -4.04
CA THR A 37 11.95 -4.69 -3.67
C THR A 37 12.07 -4.61 -2.15
N HIS A 38 13.12 -3.98 -1.65
CA HIS A 38 13.21 -3.60 -0.25
C HIS A 38 13.77 -2.19 -0.05
N TYR A 39 13.40 -1.60 1.08
CA TYR A 39 13.90 -0.34 1.58
C TYR A 39 14.09 -0.40 3.09
N THR A 40 14.98 0.45 3.60
CA THR A 40 15.19 0.59 5.05
C THR A 40 14.29 1.67 5.61
N ILE A 41 13.63 1.36 6.73
CA ILE A 41 12.84 2.32 7.51
C ILE A 41 13.29 2.28 8.98
N PRO A 42 13.41 3.41 9.68
CA PRO A 42 13.77 3.40 11.10
C PRO A 42 12.68 2.78 11.98
N ASP A 43 13.10 2.10 13.05
CA ASP A 43 12.21 1.66 14.12
C ASP A 43 11.40 2.84 14.68
N GLY A 44 10.08 2.66 14.77
CA GLY A 44 9.16 3.68 15.31
C GLY A 44 8.79 4.79 14.32
N TYR A 45 9.25 4.72 13.07
CA TYR A 45 8.86 5.69 12.04
C TYR A 45 7.36 5.60 11.70
N ILE A 46 6.71 6.76 11.56
CA ILE A 46 5.31 6.86 11.14
C ILE A 46 5.27 6.99 9.62
N ALA A 47 4.94 5.88 8.96
CA ALA A 47 4.83 5.76 7.51
C ALA A 47 3.55 6.43 6.94
N ALA A 48 3.38 6.42 5.62
CA ALA A 48 2.33 7.18 4.93
C ALA A 48 0.89 6.88 5.38
N CYS A 49 0.61 5.64 5.83
CA CYS A 49 -0.72 5.32 6.37
C CYS A 49 -1.07 6.03 7.68
N GLY A 50 -0.10 6.70 8.30
CA GLY A 50 -0.30 7.48 9.50
C GLY A 50 -0.52 6.64 10.77
N CYS A 51 -0.42 7.31 11.90
CA CYS A 51 -0.89 6.88 13.22
C CYS A 51 0.00 6.05 14.12
N VAL A 52 0.73 5.02 13.66
CA VAL A 52 1.57 4.25 14.59
C VAL A 52 2.93 3.84 14.03
N GLY A 53 3.98 4.22 14.77
CA GLY A 53 5.34 3.78 14.48
C GLY A 53 5.62 2.33 14.87
N ASP A 54 4.86 1.76 15.81
CA ASP A 54 5.05 0.41 16.32
C ASP A 54 4.78 -0.69 15.28
N SER A 55 4.15 -0.34 14.15
CA SER A 55 3.97 -1.23 13.01
C SER A 55 5.29 -1.67 12.38
N THR A 56 6.32 -0.81 12.37
CA THR A 56 7.69 -1.08 11.86
C THR A 56 8.40 -2.22 12.59
N LYS A 57 7.90 -2.60 13.78
CA LYS A 57 8.42 -3.72 14.57
C LYS A 57 7.98 -5.10 14.05
N TYR A 58 7.19 -5.13 12.98
CA TYR A 58 6.59 -6.30 12.33
C TYR A 58 6.78 -6.21 10.80
N PRO A 59 6.55 -7.28 10.03
CA PRO A 59 6.76 -7.22 8.58
C PRO A 59 5.76 -6.25 7.94
N THR A 60 6.27 -5.17 7.34
CA THR A 60 5.48 -4.18 6.63
C THR A 60 6.03 -3.95 5.23
N ALA A 61 5.22 -3.34 4.38
CA ALA A 61 5.65 -2.95 3.04
C ALA A 61 5.06 -1.59 2.66
N ALA A 62 5.76 -0.90 1.78
CA ALA A 62 5.19 0.15 0.96
C ALA A 62 4.52 -0.47 -0.28
N LEU A 63 3.38 0.05 -0.72
CA LEU A 63 2.75 -0.38 -1.97
C LEU A 63 2.90 0.72 -3.03
N SER A 64 3.16 0.32 -4.28
CA SER A 64 3.24 1.26 -5.42
C SER A 64 2.01 2.17 -5.49
N GLN A 65 2.23 3.48 -5.58
CA GLN A 65 1.23 4.55 -5.48
C GLN A 65 -0.11 4.25 -6.13
N MET A 66 -0.10 3.76 -7.38
CA MET A 66 -1.33 3.51 -8.12
C MET A 66 -2.18 2.40 -7.50
N ALA A 67 -1.57 1.39 -6.88
CA ALA A 67 -2.26 0.34 -6.12
C ALA A 67 -2.44 0.69 -4.64
N TYR A 68 -1.65 1.63 -4.11
CA TYR A 68 -1.86 2.19 -2.78
C TYR A 68 -3.14 3.02 -2.70
N GLY A 69 -3.45 3.73 -3.80
CA GLY A 69 -4.69 4.47 -4.02
C GLY A 69 -4.67 5.89 -3.43
N SER A 70 -3.48 6.47 -3.28
CA SER A 70 -3.27 7.88 -2.96
C SER A 70 -1.82 8.27 -3.26
N SER A 71 -1.58 9.51 -3.68
CA SER A 71 -0.25 10.08 -3.92
C SER A 71 0.42 10.66 -2.69
N THR A 72 -0.30 10.80 -1.57
CA THR A 72 0.23 11.34 -0.32
C THR A 72 -0.62 10.90 0.87
N ALA A 73 -0.01 10.75 2.05
CA ALA A 73 -0.68 10.28 3.25
C ALA A 73 -1.40 8.94 3.03
N TYR A 74 -2.60 8.73 3.57
CA TYR A 74 -3.30 7.46 3.57
C TYR A 74 -4.06 7.19 2.25
N GLY A 75 -4.17 5.90 1.90
CA GLY A 75 -5.00 5.43 0.80
C GLY A 75 -5.74 4.13 1.15
N PRO A 76 -6.63 3.65 0.28
CA PRO A 76 -7.43 2.44 0.52
C PRO A 76 -6.63 1.16 0.80
N ALA A 77 -5.36 1.09 0.35
CA ALA A 77 -4.50 -0.04 0.65
C ALA A 77 -4.00 -0.07 2.10
N CYS A 78 -4.07 1.05 2.81
CA CYS A 78 -3.54 1.17 4.16
C CYS A 78 -4.16 0.15 5.11
N GLY A 79 -3.29 -0.60 5.75
CA GLY A 79 -3.65 -1.61 6.72
C GLY A 79 -4.03 -2.96 6.14
N ARG A 80 -4.14 -3.12 4.82
CA ARG A 80 -4.37 -4.42 4.18
C ARG A 80 -3.16 -5.34 4.39
N CYS A 81 -3.42 -6.63 4.56
CA CYS A 81 -2.36 -7.63 4.70
C CYS A 81 -2.29 -8.56 3.50
N PHE A 82 -1.06 -8.90 3.13
CA PHE A 82 -0.76 -9.72 1.98
C PHE A 82 0.24 -10.80 2.34
N LYS A 83 -0.05 -12.04 1.96
CA LYS A 83 0.95 -13.10 1.89
C LYS A 83 1.74 -12.93 0.60
N LEU A 84 3.01 -12.60 0.71
CA LEU A 84 3.94 -12.44 -0.41
C LEU A 84 4.81 -13.70 -0.50
N THR A 85 4.94 -14.27 -1.69
CA THR A 85 5.70 -15.52 -1.93
C THR A 85 6.74 -15.30 -3.02
N LEU A 86 8.01 -15.59 -2.71
CA LEU A 86 9.11 -15.46 -3.66
C LEU A 86 9.01 -16.51 -4.77
N LEU A 87 9.01 -16.06 -6.04
CA LEU A 87 8.99 -16.96 -7.20
C LEU A 87 10.37 -17.08 -7.83
N ASN A 88 10.97 -15.96 -8.24
CA ASN A 88 12.27 -15.93 -8.90
C ASN A 88 12.83 -14.49 -8.95
N THR A 89 14.09 -14.35 -9.31
CA THR A 89 14.68 -13.06 -9.73
C THR A 89 15.04 -13.15 -11.20
N TYR A 90 14.60 -12.18 -12.00
CA TYR A 90 14.82 -12.15 -13.44
C TYR A 90 15.90 -11.13 -13.85
N THR A 91 16.38 -10.32 -12.92
CA THR A 91 17.48 -9.36 -13.13
C THR A 91 18.86 -9.98 -12.95
N SER A 92 18.93 -11.18 -12.34
CA SER A 92 20.16 -11.97 -12.27
C SER A 92 20.39 -12.72 -13.58
N ASP A 93 21.65 -12.99 -13.92
CA ASP A 93 22.03 -13.77 -15.09
C ASP A 93 22.85 -15.01 -14.69
N PRO A 94 22.32 -16.24 -14.88
CA PRO A 94 20.94 -16.57 -15.26
C PRO A 94 19.90 -16.18 -14.19
N PRO A 95 18.59 -16.15 -14.53
CA PRO A 95 17.52 -15.96 -13.54
C PRO A 95 17.62 -16.95 -12.37
N PHE A 96 17.49 -16.47 -11.14
CA PHE A 96 17.58 -17.30 -9.94
C PHE A 96 16.20 -17.82 -9.55
N PHE A 97 16.12 -19.14 -9.35
CA PHE A 97 14.94 -19.83 -8.84
C PHE A 97 15.29 -20.46 -7.49
N PRO A 98 14.62 -20.07 -6.39
CA PRO A 98 14.95 -20.59 -5.08
C PRO A 98 14.51 -22.05 -4.94
N ASN A 99 15.40 -22.90 -4.40
CA ASN A 99 15.08 -24.30 -4.09
C ASN A 99 14.04 -24.45 -2.97
N VAL A 100 13.91 -23.42 -2.12
CA VAL A 100 12.92 -23.35 -1.04
C VAL A 100 12.10 -22.09 -1.25
N VAL A 101 10.80 -22.27 -1.47
CA VAL A 101 9.87 -21.16 -1.61
C VAL A 101 9.63 -20.51 -0.26
N LYS A 102 10.03 -19.25 -0.11
CA LYS A 102 9.80 -18.46 1.09
C LYS A 102 8.59 -17.55 0.90
N SER A 103 7.81 -17.40 1.97
CA SER A 103 6.68 -16.46 2.02
C SER A 103 6.62 -15.77 3.37
N LEU A 104 6.07 -14.56 3.40
CA LEU A 104 5.75 -13.84 4.62
C LEU A 104 4.47 -13.05 4.46
N VAL A 105 3.84 -12.70 5.58
CA VAL A 105 2.65 -11.84 5.59
C VAL A 105 3.09 -10.43 5.98
N VAL A 106 2.91 -9.47 5.07
CA VAL A 106 3.11 -8.05 5.35
C VAL A 106 1.79 -7.36 5.65
N LYS A 107 1.88 -6.22 6.32
CA LYS A 107 0.85 -5.19 6.32
C LYS A 107 1.32 -3.99 5.49
N VAL A 108 0.46 -3.44 4.64
CA VAL A 108 0.75 -2.19 3.92
C VAL A 108 0.64 -1.04 4.91
N THR A 109 1.75 -0.36 5.15
CA THR A 109 1.82 0.80 6.06
C THR A 109 2.39 2.04 5.40
N ASP A 110 2.93 1.90 4.19
CA ASP A 110 3.63 2.98 3.52
C ASP A 110 3.28 3.06 2.03
N LEU A 111 3.66 4.20 1.45
CA LEU A 111 3.51 4.52 0.05
C LEU A 111 4.85 4.36 -0.64
N CYS A 112 4.90 3.63 -1.75
CA CYS A 112 6.01 3.73 -2.69
C CYS A 112 5.61 4.71 -3.80
N PRO A 113 6.16 5.95 -3.82
CA PRO A 113 5.68 7.00 -4.71
C PRO A 113 5.84 6.65 -6.18
N LEU A 114 4.93 7.17 -7.00
CA LEU A 114 4.98 6.99 -8.44
C LEU A 114 6.24 7.68 -9.00
N SER A 115 6.98 6.93 -9.81
CA SER A 115 8.14 7.44 -10.53
C SER A 115 8.00 7.15 -12.02
N GLU A 116 8.68 7.94 -12.86
CA GLU A 116 8.70 7.71 -14.31
C GLU A 116 9.43 6.41 -14.68
N ALA A 117 10.45 6.07 -13.89
CA ALA A 117 11.26 4.87 -13.99
C ALA A 117 11.42 4.20 -12.61
N GLY A 118 11.60 2.88 -12.58
CA GLY A 118 11.77 2.09 -11.35
C GLY A 118 10.60 1.15 -11.09
N TRP A 119 10.62 0.46 -9.95
CA TRP A 119 9.70 -0.65 -9.68
C TRP A 119 8.28 -0.20 -9.33
N CYS A 120 8.12 1.01 -8.76
CA CYS A 120 6.81 1.59 -8.43
C CYS A 120 6.18 2.40 -9.57
N SER A 121 6.69 2.28 -10.81
CA SER A 121 6.21 3.03 -11.97
C SER A 121 4.92 2.49 -12.63
N GLY A 122 4.31 1.46 -12.03
CA GLY A 122 3.10 0.82 -12.58
C GLY A 122 1.89 1.76 -12.58
N ARG A 123 1.08 1.70 -13.65
CA ARG A 123 -0.14 2.49 -13.89
C ARG A 123 -1.20 1.59 -14.54
N GLN A 124 -2.46 2.03 -14.60
CA GLN A 124 -3.55 1.27 -15.24
C GLN A 124 -3.23 0.77 -16.66
N ASN A 125 -2.41 1.50 -17.42
CA ASN A 125 -2.05 1.19 -18.81
C ASN A 125 -0.55 0.92 -19.03
N LYS A 126 0.25 0.79 -17.96
CA LYS A 126 1.70 0.62 -18.06
C LYS A 126 2.21 -0.23 -16.90
N THR A 127 2.92 -1.30 -17.21
CA THR A 127 3.64 -2.10 -16.21
C THR A 127 4.98 -1.46 -15.83
N ASN A 128 5.52 -1.85 -14.68
CA ASN A 128 6.89 -1.53 -14.30
C ASN A 128 7.92 -2.33 -15.13
N PRO A 129 9.24 -2.12 -14.97
CA PRO A 129 10.26 -2.83 -15.75
C PRO A 129 10.25 -4.36 -15.58
N GLY A 130 9.56 -4.88 -14.56
CA GLY A 130 9.37 -6.31 -14.32
C GLY A 130 8.13 -6.89 -15.02
N GLY A 131 7.41 -6.10 -15.79
CA GLY A 131 6.15 -6.51 -16.42
C GLY A 131 4.97 -6.60 -15.46
N GLN A 132 5.08 -6.03 -14.25
CA GLN A 132 4.04 -6.09 -13.22
C GLN A 132 3.39 -4.72 -13.01
N TYR A 133 2.12 -4.70 -12.63
CA TYR A 133 1.39 -3.46 -12.30
C TYR A 133 1.67 -2.97 -10.88
N LEU A 134 1.99 -3.90 -9.97
CA LEU A 134 2.19 -3.64 -8.55
C LEU A 134 3.66 -3.86 -8.17
N ASN A 135 4.13 -3.05 -7.23
CA ASN A 135 5.36 -3.32 -6.48
C ASN A 135 5.10 -3.24 -4.99
N PHE A 136 5.57 -4.25 -4.25
CA PHE A 136 5.69 -4.18 -2.81
C PHE A 136 7.15 -3.83 -2.46
N ASP A 137 7.37 -2.72 -1.77
CA ASP A 137 8.69 -2.39 -1.24
C ASP A 137 8.75 -2.86 0.21
N LEU A 138 9.43 -3.97 0.47
CA LEU A 138 9.48 -4.59 1.79
C LEU A 138 10.34 -3.74 2.74
N ALA A 139 9.84 -3.47 3.95
CA ALA A 139 10.65 -2.85 4.99
C ALA A 139 11.70 -3.85 5.49
N PHE A 140 12.89 -3.83 4.87
CA PHE A 140 13.97 -4.78 5.10
C PHE A 140 15.34 -4.08 4.95
N PRO A 141 16.35 -4.41 5.78
CA PRO A 141 16.32 -5.37 6.88
C PRO A 141 15.39 -4.94 8.03
N SER A 142 14.81 -5.91 8.72
CA SER A 142 13.94 -5.69 9.88
C SER A 142 14.09 -6.85 10.85
N ARG A 143 14.07 -6.58 12.15
CA ARG A 143 14.10 -7.63 13.20
C ARG A 143 12.94 -8.63 13.12
N ALA A 144 11.87 -8.26 12.42
CA ALA A 144 10.68 -9.10 12.26
C ALA A 144 10.76 -10.04 11.05
N ILE A 145 11.77 -9.87 10.21
CA ILE A 145 11.96 -10.63 8.97
C ILE A 145 13.31 -11.35 9.09
N PRO A 146 13.38 -12.68 8.89
CA PRO A 146 14.66 -13.38 8.92
C PRO A 146 15.68 -12.77 7.94
N ASP A 147 16.93 -12.63 8.38
CA ASP A 147 18.02 -12.08 7.54
C ASP A 147 18.23 -12.87 6.23
N ASP A 148 17.84 -14.15 6.23
CA ASP A 148 17.95 -15.03 5.08
C ASP A 148 16.69 -15.04 4.21
N PHE A 149 15.69 -14.18 4.46
CA PHE A 149 14.40 -14.19 3.77
C PHE A 149 14.55 -14.08 2.24
N PHE A 150 15.52 -13.30 1.76
CA PHE A 150 15.94 -13.29 0.37
C PHE A 150 17.04 -14.33 0.14
N PRO A 151 16.72 -15.53 -0.38
CA PRO A 151 17.72 -16.55 -0.61
C PRO A 151 18.64 -16.14 -1.76
N SER A 152 19.89 -16.59 -1.71
CA SER A 152 20.88 -16.30 -2.74
C SER A 152 21.87 -17.44 -2.92
N ASN A 153 22.65 -17.37 -4.00
CA ASN A 153 23.80 -18.23 -4.24
C ASN A 153 25.02 -17.34 -4.53
N GLU A 154 25.54 -16.71 -3.47
CA GLU A 154 26.65 -15.75 -3.57
C GLU A 154 27.89 -16.36 -4.23
N SER A 155 28.18 -17.64 -4.00
CA SER A 155 29.31 -18.32 -4.65
C SER A 155 29.18 -18.40 -6.17
N PHE A 156 27.95 -18.39 -6.70
CA PHE A 156 27.69 -18.46 -8.13
C PHE A 156 27.51 -17.08 -8.76
N TYR A 157 26.72 -16.20 -8.12
CA TYR A 157 26.39 -14.88 -8.66
C TYR A 157 27.39 -13.77 -8.28
N GLY A 158 28.17 -13.96 -7.21
CA GLY A 158 29.10 -12.95 -6.69
C GLY A 158 28.45 -11.89 -5.79
N TYR A 159 27.16 -12.00 -5.50
CA TYR A 159 26.43 -11.08 -4.62
C TYR A 159 25.24 -11.80 -3.96
N LYS A 160 24.76 -11.25 -2.83
CA LYS A 160 23.62 -11.81 -2.07
C LYS A 160 22.28 -11.21 -2.44
N ASP A 161 22.25 -9.93 -2.77
CA ASP A 161 21.02 -9.19 -3.00
C ASP A 161 20.76 -9.02 -4.50
N PHE A 162 19.70 -9.66 -4.98
CA PHE A 162 19.25 -9.54 -6.37
C PHE A 162 18.47 -8.24 -6.65
N GLY A 163 18.15 -7.46 -5.62
CA GLY A 163 17.49 -6.16 -5.67
C GLY A 163 15.99 -6.22 -5.94
N VAL A 164 15.53 -7.13 -6.81
CA VAL A 164 14.11 -7.29 -7.15
C VAL A 164 13.72 -8.75 -7.31
N TRP A 165 12.51 -9.07 -6.87
CA TRP A 165 11.89 -10.38 -6.97
C TRP A 165 10.59 -10.30 -7.75
N ASN A 166 10.34 -11.31 -8.58
CA ASN A 166 8.99 -11.64 -9.00
C ASN A 166 8.32 -12.44 -7.87
N ILE A 167 7.11 -12.03 -7.48
CA ILE A 167 6.37 -12.63 -6.37
C ILE A 167 4.94 -12.95 -6.79
N SER A 168 4.33 -13.90 -6.09
CA SER A 168 2.87 -13.95 -5.99
C SER A 168 2.42 -13.25 -4.71
N TYR A 169 1.25 -12.61 -4.75
CA TYR A 169 0.59 -12.05 -3.59
C TYR A 169 -0.80 -12.65 -3.42
N GLN A 170 -1.25 -12.70 -2.18
CA GLN A 170 -2.60 -13.05 -1.78
C GLN A 170 -3.03 -12.13 -0.65
N THR A 171 -4.19 -11.49 -0.78
CA THR A 171 -4.82 -10.73 0.30
C THR A 171 -5.24 -11.72 1.39
N VAL A 172 -4.85 -11.44 2.64
CA VAL A 172 -5.19 -12.28 3.80
C VAL A 172 -5.73 -11.43 4.95
N PRO A 173 -6.61 -11.96 5.82
CA PRO A 173 -7.04 -11.23 7.00
C PRO A 173 -5.86 -10.96 7.94
N CYS A 174 -5.63 -9.69 8.30
CA CYS A 174 -4.52 -9.31 9.18
C CYS A 174 -4.64 -9.96 10.55
N LEU A 175 -5.84 -9.97 11.13
CA LEU A 175 -6.05 -10.42 12.51
C LEU A 175 -5.63 -11.86 12.78
N SER A 176 -5.69 -12.72 11.76
CA SER A 176 -5.28 -14.13 11.86
C SER A 176 -3.93 -14.45 11.25
N ASN A 177 -3.36 -13.58 10.39
CA ASN A 177 -2.17 -13.91 9.61
C ASN A 177 -0.97 -13.00 9.87
N TRP A 178 -1.17 -11.74 10.28
CA TRP A 178 -0.08 -10.78 10.46
C TRP A 178 0.45 -10.81 11.89
N ALA A 179 1.78 -10.92 12.04
CA ALA A 179 2.42 -11.08 13.35
C ALA A 179 2.15 -9.91 14.33
N GLY A 180 1.92 -8.70 13.81
CA GLY A 180 1.60 -7.52 14.62
C GLY A 180 0.15 -7.43 15.08
N ALA A 181 -0.74 -8.33 14.64
CA ALA A 181 -2.18 -8.21 14.85
C ALA A 181 -2.64 -8.21 16.31
N LYS A 182 -1.85 -8.79 17.22
CA LYS A 182 -2.16 -8.84 18.65
C LYS A 182 -1.61 -7.62 19.42
N ASN A 183 -0.82 -6.77 18.78
CA ASN A 183 -0.27 -5.59 19.39
C ASN A 183 -1.06 -4.36 18.93
N LYS A 184 -1.90 -3.81 19.83
CA LYS A 184 -2.72 -2.63 19.54
C LYS A 184 -1.91 -1.45 19.03
N ALA A 185 -0.70 -1.25 19.55
CA ALA A 185 0.17 -0.17 19.12
C ALA A 185 0.69 -0.35 17.67
N ALA A 186 0.60 -1.56 17.09
CA ALA A 186 1.04 -1.83 15.72
C ALA A 186 -0.10 -1.84 14.70
N LEU A 187 -1.35 -1.66 15.12
CA LEU A 187 -2.51 -1.89 14.27
C LEU A 187 -2.77 -0.81 13.21
N GLY A 188 -2.11 0.34 13.24
CA GLY A 188 -2.42 1.41 12.27
C GLY A 188 -3.65 2.24 12.65
N SER A 189 -4.37 1.87 13.71
CA SER A 189 -5.54 2.60 14.21
C SER A 189 -5.32 3.11 15.64
N VAL A 190 -5.81 4.32 15.90
CA VAL A 190 -5.89 4.90 17.25
C VAL A 190 -7.36 5.19 17.52
N ALA A 191 -7.94 4.48 18.49
CA ALA A 191 -9.38 4.55 18.77
C ALA A 191 -9.89 5.98 19.03
N ASP A 192 -9.03 6.85 19.55
CA ASP A 192 -9.37 8.22 19.93
C ASP A 192 -9.16 9.25 18.80
N LEU A 193 -8.54 8.87 17.67
CA LEU A 193 -8.24 9.78 16.54
C LEU A 193 -9.20 9.62 15.34
N GLY A 194 -10.07 8.61 15.38
CA GLY A 194 -11.06 8.33 14.33
C GLY A 194 -10.47 7.88 12.99
N ASP A 195 -11.34 7.50 12.07
CA ASP A 195 -10.97 6.92 10.77
C ASP A 195 -10.56 7.98 9.72
N SER A 196 -10.71 9.27 10.05
CA SER A 196 -10.30 10.40 9.19
C SER A 196 -8.80 10.71 9.26
N VAL A 197 -8.08 10.08 10.19
CA VAL A 197 -6.63 10.26 10.38
C VAL A 197 -5.92 8.91 10.39
N CYS A 198 -6.58 7.86 10.89
CA CYS A 198 -6.01 6.52 11.01
C CYS A 198 -6.85 5.48 10.29
N CYS A 199 -6.20 4.66 9.45
CA CYS A 199 -6.92 3.61 8.73
C CYS A 199 -7.36 2.46 9.65
N PRO A 200 -8.43 1.75 9.26
CA PRO A 200 -8.89 0.59 10.01
C PRO A 200 -7.77 -0.43 10.27
N ALA A 201 -7.84 -1.08 11.43
CA ALA A 201 -6.81 -2.05 11.83
C ALA A 201 -6.71 -3.27 10.91
N ASN A 202 -7.81 -3.61 10.24
CA ASN A 202 -7.98 -4.79 9.40
C ASN A 202 -9.03 -4.53 8.31
N PRO A 203 -8.72 -3.73 7.28
CA PRO A 203 -9.60 -3.54 6.14
C PRO A 203 -9.83 -4.88 5.42
N THR A 204 -11.09 -5.20 5.11
CA THR A 204 -11.45 -6.38 4.31
C THR A 204 -11.42 -6.08 2.81
N GLY A 205 -11.23 -4.81 2.43
CA GLY A 205 -11.38 -4.34 1.05
C GLY A 205 -12.81 -3.92 0.72
N SER A 206 -13.69 -3.86 1.71
CA SER A 206 -15.02 -3.26 1.56
C SER A 206 -14.89 -1.74 1.57
N PRO A 207 -15.66 -1.01 0.75
CA PRO A 207 -15.69 0.46 0.80
C PRO A 207 -16.02 1.01 2.20
N ASN A 208 -16.69 0.22 3.04
CA ASN A 208 -17.08 0.60 4.41
C ASN A 208 -16.00 0.34 5.46
N ASP A 209 -14.88 -0.31 5.10
CA ASP A 209 -13.81 -0.64 6.05
C ASP A 209 -12.39 -0.43 5.51
N THR A 210 -12.25 0.35 4.44
CA THR A 210 -10.98 0.87 3.91
C THR A 210 -10.86 2.35 4.18
N CYS A 211 -9.62 2.86 4.23
CA CYS A 211 -9.39 4.31 4.17
C CYS A 211 -9.87 4.89 2.84
N PRO A 212 -10.39 6.14 2.82
CA PRO A 212 -10.54 6.86 1.56
C PRO A 212 -9.17 7.21 0.98
N SER A 213 -9.16 7.68 -0.27
CA SER A 213 -7.96 8.29 -0.85
C SER A 213 -7.83 9.71 -0.29
N PHE A 214 -6.77 9.97 0.49
CA PHE A 214 -6.48 11.36 0.93
C PHE A 214 -6.35 12.29 -0.27
N SER A 215 -5.74 11.80 -1.35
CA SER A 215 -5.54 12.57 -2.57
C SER A 215 -6.86 12.97 -3.23
N ASP A 216 -7.81 12.04 -3.34
CA ASP A 216 -9.11 12.31 -3.97
C ASP A 216 -9.92 13.29 -3.11
N ASP A 217 -9.93 13.09 -1.79
CA ASP A 217 -10.62 13.96 -0.82
C ASP A 217 -10.07 15.39 -0.82
N ASN A 218 -8.81 15.58 -1.20
CA ASN A 218 -8.12 16.86 -1.20
C ASN A 218 -7.80 17.39 -2.61
N SER A 219 -8.31 16.74 -3.67
CA SER A 219 -8.04 17.12 -5.07
C SER A 219 -6.55 17.19 -5.42
N ILE A 220 -5.75 16.28 -4.89
CA ILE A 220 -4.32 16.14 -5.14
C ILE A 220 -4.11 15.10 -6.25
N PRO A 221 -3.31 15.39 -7.29
CA PRO A 221 -3.01 14.43 -8.36
C PRO A 221 -2.26 13.18 -7.90
#